data_AF-A0A399SJS0-F1
#
_entry.id   AF-A0A399SJS0-F1
#
_cell.length_a   1.000
_cell.length_b   1.000
_cell.length_c   1.000
_cell.angle_alpha   90.00
_cell.angle_beta   90.00
_cell.angle_gamma   90.00
#
_symmetry.space_group_name_H-M   'P 1'
#
loop_
_entity.id
_entity.type
_entity.pdbx_description
1 polymer ?
#
loop_
_entity_poly.entity_id
_entity_poly.type
_entity_poly.pdbx_seq_one_letter_code
_entity_poly.pdbx_strand_id
1 'polypeptide(L)' 'VIAAAQSVVMGEPAVALDHFQVVDPTTFESVDDGFTGVALAVIAARVGSTRLIDNETVVIA' A
#
# COMPACT_ATOMS: atom_id res chain seq x y z
N VAL A 1 0.33 -10.08 2.74
CA VAL A 1 -0.19 -8.74 3.11
C VAL A 1 -0.56 -7.91 1.89
N ILE A 2 0.34 -7.78 0.90
CA ILE A 2 0.13 -6.94 -0.29
C ILE A 2 -1.12 -7.31 -1.09
N ALA A 3 -1.28 -8.59 -1.42
CA ALA A 3 -2.46 -9.07 -2.17
C ALA A 3 -3.79 -8.86 -1.41
N ALA A 4 -3.78 -8.94 -0.07
CA ALA A 4 -4.96 -8.72 0.75
C ALA A 4 -5.38 -7.24 0.74
N ALA A 5 -4.43 -6.32 0.90
CA ALA A 5 -4.69 -4.88 0.83
C ALA A 5 -5.23 -4.47 -0.55
N GLN A 6 -4.62 -4.97 -1.62
CA GLN A 6 -5.10 -4.73 -2.99
C GLN A 6 -6.52 -5.25 -3.20
N SER A 7 -6.82 -6.44 -2.69
CA SER A 7 -8.17 -7.03 -2.82
C SER A 7 -9.25 -6.23 -2.09
N VAL A 8 -8.94 -5.59 -0.96
CA VAL A 8 -9.90 -4.73 -0.25
C VAL A 8 -10.22 -3.49 -1.08
N VAL A 9 -9.21 -2.83 -1.63
CA VAL A 9 -9.42 -1.62 -2.44
C VAL A 9 -10.17 -1.94 -3.73
N MET A 10 -9.88 -3.08 -4.37
CA MET A 10 -10.62 -3.53 -5.55
C MET A 10 -12.09 -3.87 -5.25
N GLY A 11 -12.45 -4.10 -3.98
CA GLY A 11 -13.82 -4.32 -3.53
C GLY A 11 -14.66 -3.05 -3.46
N GLU A 12 -14.04 -1.86 -3.50
CA GLU A 12 -14.71 -0.57 -3.44
C GLU A 12 -14.90 0.03 -4.85
N PRO A 13 -16.10 -0.03 -5.46
CA PRO A 13 -16.31 0.28 -6.87
C PRO A 13 -16.01 1.73 -7.25
N ALA A 14 -16.04 2.64 -6.28
CA ALA A 14 -15.76 4.07 -6.47
C ALA A 14 -14.26 4.41 -6.40
N VAL A 15 -13.41 3.44 -6.06
CA VAL A 15 -11.98 3.63 -5.86
C VAL A 15 -11.19 2.97 -6.99
N ALA A 16 -10.44 3.76 -7.74
CA ALA A 16 -9.48 3.26 -8.72
C ALA A 16 -8.08 3.28 -8.10
N LEU A 17 -7.49 2.11 -7.84
CA LEU A 17 -6.15 2.01 -7.29
C LEU A 17 -5.09 2.41 -8.33
N ASP A 18 -4.31 3.47 -8.05
CA ASP A 18 -3.19 3.89 -8.91
C ASP A 18 -1.92 3.11 -8.55
N HIS A 19 -1.64 2.96 -7.25
CA HIS A 19 -0.42 2.35 -6.73
C HIS A 19 -0.62 1.84 -5.31
N PHE A 20 -0.08 0.66 -5.01
CA PHE A 20 0.07 0.14 -3.66
C PHE A 20 1.38 -0.62 -3.55
N GLN A 21 2.18 -0.32 -2.53
CA GLN A 21 3.46 -0.98 -2.29
C GLN A 21 3.80 -0.98 -0.79
N VAL A 22 4.61 -1.96 -0.38
CA VAL A 22 5.24 -1.98 0.94
C VAL A 22 6.73 -1.80 0.75
N VAL A 23 7.30 -0.82 1.44
CA VAL A 23 8.69 -0.38 1.26
C VAL A 23 9.44 -0.29 2.58
N ASP A 24 10.77 -0.37 2.51
CA ASP A 24 11.63 -0.04 3.64
C ASP A 24 11.56 1.49 3.88
N PRO A 25 11.32 1.94 5.12
CA PRO A 25 11.07 3.36 5.40
C PRO A 25 12.31 4.25 5.25
N THR A 26 13.51 3.68 5.21
CA THR A 26 14.78 4.42 5.11
C THR A 26 15.22 4.57 3.66
N THR A 27 15.09 3.50 2.88
CA THR A 27 15.55 3.45 1.47
C THR A 27 14.43 3.71 0.47
N PHE A 28 13.16 3.52 0.89
CA PHE A 28 11.98 3.55 0.03
C PHE A 28 12.00 2.50 -1.09
N GLU A 29 12.85 1.47 -0.96
CA GLU A 29 12.87 0.31 -1.84
C GLU A 29 11.81 -0.71 -1.41
N SER A 30 11.33 -1.52 -2.35
CA SER A 30 10.36 -2.58 -2.03
C SER A 30 10.97 -3.59 -1.08
N VAL A 31 10.20 -4.00 -0.08
CA VAL A 31 10.57 -5.16 0.74
C VAL A 31 10.20 -6.46 0.02
N ASP A 32 10.96 -7.52 0.26
CA ASP A 32 10.67 -8.84 -0.29
C ASP A 32 9.61 -9.59 0.54
N ASP A 33 9.14 -10.73 0.02
CA ASP A 33 8.11 -11.55 0.66
C ASP A 33 8.55 -12.17 2.01
N GLY A 34 9.85 -12.21 2.27
CA GLY A 34 10.45 -12.74 3.51
C GLY A 34 10.75 -11.65 4.55
N PHE A 35 10.45 -10.39 4.26
CA PHE A 35 10.76 -9.27 5.14
C PHE A 35 10.01 -9.36 6.47
N THR A 36 10.75 -9.19 7.55
CA THR A 36 10.23 -9.07 8.91
C THR A 36 10.77 -7.80 9.56
N GLY A 37 9.91 -7.09 10.26
CA GLY A 37 10.25 -5.82 10.91
C GLY A 37 9.28 -4.70 10.55
N VAL A 38 9.74 -3.47 10.73
CA VAL A 38 8.96 -2.26 10.43
C VAL A 38 9.08 -1.93 8.95
N ALA A 39 7.95 -1.78 8.28
CA ALA A 39 7.86 -1.34 6.89
C ALA A 39 6.85 -0.19 6.76
N LEU A 40 6.81 0.44 5.60
CA LEU A 40 5.84 1.47 5.27
C LEU A 40 4.93 0.97 4.15
N ALA A 41 3.62 0.90 4.40
CA ALA A 41 2.65 0.69 3.34
C ALA A 41 2.31 2.04 2.71
N VAL A 42 2.38 2.14 1.39
CA VAL A 42 2.15 3.37 0.62
C VAL A 42 1.05 3.11 -0.40
N ILE A 43 0.08 4.01 -0.46
CA ILE A 43 -1.06 3.90 -1.38
C ILE A 43 -1.33 5.22 -2.09
N ALA A 44 -1.72 5.12 -3.36
CA ALA A 44 -2.38 6.18 -4.09
C ALA A 44 -3.59 5.61 -4.84
N ALA A 45 -4.71 6.32 -4.79
CA ALA A 45 -5.94 5.93 -5.47
C ALA A 45 -6.74 7.16 -5.90
N ARG A 46 -7.62 6.98 -6.88
CA ARG A 46 -8.59 7.99 -7.29
C ARG A 46 -9.98 7.67 -6.78
N VAL A 47 -10.65 8.69 -6.26
CA VAL A 47 -12.06 8.68 -5.88
C VAL A 47 -12.76 9.75 -6.70
N GLY A 48 -13.52 9.33 -7.71
CA GLY A 48 -14.03 10.24 -8.74
C GLY A 48 -12.89 10.94 -9.49
N SER A 49 -12.84 12.28 -9.42
CA SER A 49 -11.78 13.10 -10.03
C SER A 49 -10.61 13.40 -9.09
N THR A 50 -10.74 13.06 -7.80
CA THR A 50 -9.75 13.40 -6.78
C THR A 50 -8.74 12.28 -6.63
N ARG A 51 -7.45 12.62 -6.61
CA ARG A 51 -6.37 11.67 -6.30
C ARG A 51 -5.97 11.81 -4.83
N LEU A 52 -6.15 10.74 -4.08
CA LEU A 52 -5.80 10.62 -2.68
C LEU A 52 -4.50 9.82 -2.54
N ILE A 53 -3.73 10.17 -1.52
CA ILE A 53 -2.54 9.44 -1.10
C ILE A 53 -2.67 9.14 0.39
N ASP A 54 -2.09 8.03 0.81
CA ASP A 54 -1.92 7.75 2.23
C ASP A 54 -0.70 6.84 2.44
N ASN A 55 -0.20 6.80 3.67
CA ASN A 55 0.83 5.87 4.09
C ASN A 55 0.67 5.51 5.56
N GLU A 56 1.00 4.28 5.90
CA GLU A 56 0.90 3.77 7.27
C GLU A 56 2.12 2.92 7.60
N THR A 57 2.70 3.12 8.78
CA THR A 57 3.76 2.25 9.28
C THR A 57 3.16 0.92 9.70
N VAL A 58 3.71 -0.18 9.21
CA VAL A 58 3.24 -1.54 9.51
C VAL A 58 4.36 -2.38 10.10
N VAL A 59 4.01 -3.32 10.96
CA VAL A 59 4.93 -4.32 11.51
C VAL A 59 4.61 -5.66 10.89
N ILE A 60 5.60 -6.26 10.20
CA ILE A 60 5.51 -7.57 9.57
C ILE A 60 6.26 -8.57 10.45
N ALA A 61 5.57 -9.65 10.84
CA ALA A 61 6.06 -10.71 11.72
C ALA A 61 6.01 -12.06 11.01
#